data_AF-A0A835ECK5-F1
#
_entry.id   AF-A0A835ECK5-F1
#
_cell.length_a   1.000
_cell.length_b   1.000
_cell.length_c   1.000
_cell.angle_alpha   90.00
_cell.angle_beta   90.00
_cell.angle_gamma   90.00
#
_symmetry.space_group_name_H-M   'P 1'
#
loop_
_entity.id
_entity.type
_entity.pdbx_description
1 polymer ?
#
loop_
_entity_poly.entity_id
_entity_poly.type
_entity_poly.pdbx_seq_one_letter_code
_entity_poly.pdbx_strand_id
1 'polypeptide(L)'
;MDEAEEMQVERLHEEADAGGANTDKLSYEIFSILESKFLFGYTDPHQLWLPKAAPPPAQASAASVAQGKATQRGKVCVLCVDGGGGGLRALLAGRALAHLEAALRRASGDPDARVADYFDLAAGTGAGGVFAAMLFSTHSRGAPLFHADDTWRLVADHAPRMFRRPSSSSSSSLFCRGNKRRPLAAPTAALGAAMKSAFGEELTLRDTIKPVLISCYDLKTSAPLVFSRADALENESYDFRLCEVGRAAWSEAGRFEPAEVASVDGATSCAAVDGGPTMGSPAAAAITHVLHNKHEFPFVRGVEDLLVLSIGGCSGGGPGAAADADLLRMSRWGPKEWARPIARIAADGAADLVDHAVARAFGQCRSSNYLRIQRESMPPCGPDGEYEPTPGKVRALLAAADEMLKQRNVESVLFEGRRVGEQTNAEKLDWFAAQLGLKDRAHRRVQAGAAEAVGAGLSWWPWTRLYVLSVFLGLAAGILLHSFFTRQRVMAVPIRQCSRKQDQALFYDTHDSESTNKLLVQQRHCCPVSVQTPHWKAAVFM
;
A
#
# COMPACT_ATOMS: atom_id res chain seq x y z
N MET A 1 -24.70 13.73 -64.23
CA MET A 1 -25.43 13.84 -62.95
C MET A 1 -24.36 14.29 -61.96
N ASP A 2 -23.68 15.38 -62.29
CA ASP A 2 -22.32 15.68 -61.79
C ASP A 2 -22.17 17.14 -61.37
N GLU A 3 -23.25 17.93 -61.39
CA GLU A 3 -23.23 19.33 -60.89
C GLU A 3 -24.01 19.49 -59.57
N ALA A 4 -24.59 18.39 -59.05
CA ALA A 4 -25.35 18.39 -57.80
C ALA A 4 -24.56 17.87 -56.59
N GLU A 5 -23.45 17.14 -56.79
CA GLU A 5 -22.58 16.68 -55.70
C GLU A 5 -21.49 17.70 -55.33
N GLU A 6 -21.05 18.55 -56.27
CA GLU A 6 -19.97 19.52 -56.01
C GLU A 6 -20.41 20.67 -55.08
N MET A 7 -21.71 21.00 -55.09
CA MET A 7 -22.29 22.08 -54.26
C MET A 7 -22.63 21.65 -52.81
N GLN A 8 -22.50 20.36 -52.48
CA GLN A 8 -22.64 19.84 -51.10
C GLN A 8 -21.29 19.67 -50.38
N VAL A 9 -20.16 19.65 -51.11
CA VAL A 9 -18.83 19.54 -50.52
C VAL A 9 -18.30 20.91 -50.05
N GLU A 10 -18.59 21.99 -50.76
CA GLU A 10 -18.17 23.35 -50.32
C GLU A 10 -18.89 23.84 -49.05
N ARG A 11 -20.11 23.37 -48.78
CA ARG A 11 -20.87 23.78 -47.58
C ARG A 11 -20.45 23.05 -46.29
N LEU A 12 -19.70 21.95 -46.40
CA LEU A 12 -19.13 21.24 -45.25
C LEU A 12 -17.71 21.70 -44.90
N HIS A 13 -17.03 22.41 -45.80
CA HIS A 13 -15.73 23.02 -45.51
C HIS A 13 -15.81 24.39 -44.81
N GLU A 14 -16.91 25.14 -44.96
CA GLU A 14 -17.08 26.41 -44.23
C GLU A 14 -17.48 26.26 -42.75
N GLU A 15 -17.98 25.10 -42.30
CA GLU A 15 -18.25 24.86 -40.87
C GLU A 15 -17.08 24.21 -40.10
N ALA A 16 -16.02 23.77 -40.79
CA ALA A 16 -14.84 23.18 -40.14
C ALA A 16 -13.75 24.21 -39.78
N ASP A 17 -13.76 25.39 -40.41
CA ASP A 17 -12.67 26.38 -40.29
C ASP A 17 -12.90 27.42 -39.16
N ALA A 18 -13.99 27.29 -38.39
CA ALA A 18 -14.26 28.13 -37.22
C ALA A 18 -13.77 27.53 -35.88
N GLY A 19 -13.21 26.30 -35.88
CA GLY A 19 -12.84 25.58 -34.65
C GLY A 19 -11.38 25.16 -34.51
N GLY A 20 -10.59 25.12 -35.59
CA GLY A 20 -9.27 24.45 -35.62
C GLY A 20 -8.09 25.24 -35.05
N ALA A 21 -8.10 26.58 -35.15
CA ALA A 21 -6.94 27.39 -34.76
C ALA A 21 -6.70 27.41 -33.23
N ASN A 22 -7.74 27.17 -32.44
CA ASN A 22 -7.65 27.25 -30.98
C ASN A 22 -7.28 25.91 -30.34
N THR A 23 -7.66 24.78 -30.94
CA THR A 23 -7.31 23.44 -30.44
C THR A 23 -5.83 23.12 -30.63
N ASP A 24 -5.25 23.54 -31.76
CA ASP A 24 -3.82 23.30 -32.04
C ASP A 24 -2.93 24.21 -31.20
N LYS A 25 -3.36 25.45 -30.97
CA LYS A 25 -2.66 26.40 -30.09
C LYS A 25 -2.71 25.95 -28.63
N LEU A 26 -3.88 25.50 -28.15
CA LEU A 26 -4.02 24.99 -26.79
C LEU A 26 -3.21 23.69 -26.60
N SER A 27 -3.21 22.82 -27.60
CA SER A 27 -2.40 21.59 -27.58
C SER A 27 -0.91 21.94 -27.54
N TYR A 28 -0.45 22.87 -28.37
CA TYR A 28 0.94 23.32 -28.39
C TYR A 28 1.35 23.99 -27.07
N GLU A 29 0.48 24.81 -26.48
CA GLU A 29 0.74 25.42 -25.17
C GLU A 29 0.78 24.38 -24.05
N ILE A 30 -0.11 23.39 -24.06
CA ILE A 30 -0.10 22.28 -23.08
C ILE A 30 1.19 21.47 -23.21
N PHE A 31 1.59 21.09 -24.42
CA PHE A 31 2.85 20.36 -24.65
C PHE A 31 4.07 21.20 -24.29
N SER A 32 4.08 22.50 -24.59
CA SER A 32 5.19 23.39 -24.27
C SER A 32 5.30 23.70 -22.77
N ILE A 33 4.18 23.76 -22.05
CA ILE A 33 4.17 23.87 -20.58
C ILE A 33 4.68 22.58 -19.92
N LEU A 34 4.29 21.42 -20.45
CA LEU A 34 4.77 20.11 -19.95
C LEU A 34 6.28 19.93 -20.21
N GLU A 35 6.79 20.34 -21.37
CA GLU A 35 8.22 20.28 -21.67
C GLU A 35 9.05 21.25 -20.83
N SER A 36 8.61 22.51 -20.71
CA SER A 36 9.37 23.56 -20.02
C SER A 36 9.37 23.41 -18.49
N LYS A 37 8.22 23.04 -17.88
CA LYS A 37 8.09 22.96 -16.42
C LYS A 37 8.35 21.57 -15.84
N PHE A 38 8.16 20.50 -16.62
CA PHE A 38 8.18 19.14 -16.09
C PHE A 38 9.38 18.32 -16.59
N LEU A 39 9.73 18.39 -17.86
CA LEU A 39 10.80 17.55 -18.43
C LEU A 39 12.21 18.17 -18.32
N PHE A 40 12.36 19.49 -18.49
CA PHE A 40 13.71 20.09 -18.62
C PHE A 40 14.05 21.22 -17.67
N GLY A 41 13.11 21.75 -16.89
CA GLY A 41 13.40 22.73 -15.83
C GLY A 41 14.18 23.97 -16.30
N TYR A 42 14.01 24.38 -17.57
CA TYR A 42 14.63 25.60 -18.08
C TYR A 42 13.81 26.81 -17.65
N THR A 43 14.27 27.49 -16.61
CA THR A 43 13.98 28.92 -16.46
C THR A 43 15.23 29.70 -16.87
N ASP A 44 15.12 30.35 -18.03
CA ASP A 44 15.98 31.40 -18.61
C ASP A 44 16.96 30.96 -19.74
N PRO A 45 16.69 31.32 -21.03
CA PRO A 45 17.53 30.94 -22.18
C PRO A 45 18.85 31.71 -22.35
N HIS A 46 19.21 32.63 -21.45
CA HIS A 46 20.37 33.51 -21.66
C HIS A 46 21.51 33.43 -20.62
N GLN A 47 21.58 32.38 -19.78
CA GLN A 47 22.79 32.12 -18.97
C GLN A 47 23.58 30.91 -19.48
N LEU A 48 24.45 31.18 -20.45
CA LEU A 48 25.60 30.33 -20.75
C LEU A 48 26.51 30.28 -19.51
N TRP A 49 26.78 29.06 -19.03
CA TRP A 49 27.60 28.78 -17.86
C TRP A 49 29.06 29.23 -18.06
N LEU A 50 29.40 30.40 -17.52
CA LEU A 50 30.77 30.76 -17.15
C LEU A 50 30.84 30.81 -15.62
N PRO A 51 31.80 30.13 -14.96
CA PRO A 51 31.89 30.15 -13.51
C PRO A 51 32.28 31.56 -13.04
N LYS A 52 31.37 32.27 -12.38
CA LYS A 52 31.67 33.58 -11.78
C LYS A 52 32.06 33.39 -10.31
N ALA A 53 33.25 33.88 -9.96
CA ALA A 53 33.81 33.82 -8.62
C ALA A 53 32.90 34.46 -7.55
N ALA A 54 32.91 33.88 -6.35
CA ALA A 54 32.07 34.29 -5.22
C ALA A 54 32.40 35.72 -4.72
N PRO A 55 31.39 36.57 -4.42
CA PRO A 55 31.61 37.84 -3.75
C PRO A 55 31.72 37.66 -2.22
N PRO A 56 32.45 38.55 -1.52
CA PRO A 56 32.68 38.46 -0.07
C PRO A 56 31.46 38.89 0.76
N PRO A 57 31.42 38.57 2.07
CA PRO A 57 30.20 38.63 2.86
C PRO A 57 29.91 40.06 3.34
N ALA A 58 28.73 40.58 2.99
CA ALA A 58 28.15 41.75 3.62
C ALA A 58 26.67 41.50 3.96
N GLN A 59 26.40 41.62 5.25
CA GLN A 59 25.14 41.71 5.99
C GLN A 59 23.88 41.99 5.16
N ALA A 60 22.90 41.09 5.28
CA ALA A 60 21.49 41.40 5.03
C ALA A 60 20.64 40.82 6.17
N SER A 61 20.40 41.66 7.17
CA SER A 61 19.34 41.47 8.15
C SER A 61 17.98 41.76 7.51
N ALA A 62 16.95 41.12 8.06
CA ALA A 62 15.53 41.45 7.93
C ALA A 62 14.80 40.96 6.66
N ALA A 63 14.46 39.66 6.66
CA ALA A 63 13.20 39.16 6.12
C ALA A 63 12.84 37.81 6.79
N SER A 64 12.70 37.83 8.12
CA SER A 64 12.34 36.65 8.92
C SER A 64 10.99 36.84 9.61
N VAL A 65 9.89 36.90 8.84
CA VAL A 65 8.54 36.77 9.42
C VAL A 65 7.63 36.10 8.38
N ALA A 66 7.53 34.76 8.43
CA ALA A 66 6.36 33.93 8.06
C ALA A 66 6.68 32.43 7.85
N GLN A 67 7.93 31.97 8.03
CA GLN A 67 8.24 30.53 8.10
C GLN A 67 8.29 30.08 9.56
N GLY A 68 7.13 29.87 10.16
CA GLY A 68 7.06 29.54 11.60
C GLY A 68 5.75 28.86 11.97
N LYS A 69 5.44 27.72 11.33
CA LYS A 69 4.41 26.77 11.82
C LYS A 69 4.44 25.38 11.15
N ALA A 70 5.21 25.17 10.08
CA ALA A 70 5.30 23.87 9.39
C ALA A 70 6.36 22.91 9.97
N THR A 71 7.20 23.33 10.91
CA THR A 71 8.35 22.56 11.44
C THR A 71 8.05 21.73 12.68
N GLN A 72 6.77 21.53 13.03
CA GLN A 72 6.39 20.90 14.32
C GLN A 72 5.93 19.43 14.19
N ARG A 73 5.90 18.84 12.98
CA ARG A 73 5.64 17.39 12.80
C ARG A 73 6.71 16.80 11.87
N GLY A 74 7.29 15.67 12.29
CA GLY A 74 8.35 14.98 11.55
C GLY A 74 7.86 14.35 10.25
N LYS A 75 8.80 13.95 9.38
CA LYS A 75 8.53 13.30 8.10
C LYS A 75 7.73 12.00 8.24
N VAL A 76 6.88 11.69 7.26
CA VAL A 76 6.18 10.41 7.17
C VAL A 76 7.13 9.34 6.66
N CYS A 77 7.28 8.26 7.43
CA CYS A 77 8.24 7.19 7.14
C CYS A 77 7.55 6.04 6.42
N VAL A 78 8.04 5.69 5.23
CA VAL A 78 7.43 4.67 4.37
C VAL A 78 8.41 3.54 4.11
N LEU A 79 7.98 2.31 4.38
CA LEU A 79 8.73 1.09 4.02
C LEU A 79 8.12 0.49 2.76
N CYS A 80 8.94 0.21 1.75
CA CYS A 80 8.54 -0.49 0.53
C CYS A 80 9.41 -1.73 0.36
N VAL A 81 8.78 -2.88 0.12
CA VAL A 81 9.48 -4.16 -0.07
C VAL A 81 9.01 -4.82 -1.36
N ASP A 82 9.91 -4.98 -2.31
CA ASP A 82 9.60 -5.64 -3.57
C ASP A 82 9.40 -7.16 -3.41
N GLY A 83 8.78 -7.79 -4.40
CA GLY A 83 8.56 -9.25 -4.43
C GLY A 83 9.80 -10.10 -4.70
N GLY A 84 10.94 -9.47 -5.02
CA GLY A 84 12.22 -10.18 -5.09
C GLY A 84 12.45 -11.03 -6.33
N GLY A 85 11.75 -10.85 -7.46
CA GLY A 85 12.01 -11.63 -8.68
C GLY A 85 11.85 -13.15 -8.50
N GLY A 86 10.94 -13.56 -7.60
CA GLY A 86 10.50 -14.93 -7.41
C GLY A 86 11.35 -15.79 -6.47
N GLY A 87 10.68 -16.72 -5.77
CA GLY A 87 11.29 -17.82 -5.03
C GLY A 87 12.21 -17.44 -3.86
N LEU A 88 13.39 -18.07 -3.83
CA LEU A 88 14.36 -17.95 -2.73
C LEU A 88 15.07 -16.58 -2.65
N ARG A 89 14.88 -15.70 -3.64
CA ARG A 89 15.45 -14.34 -3.61
C ARG A 89 14.86 -13.47 -2.52
N ALA A 90 13.65 -13.79 -2.06
CA ALA A 90 13.01 -13.15 -0.91
C ALA A 90 13.87 -13.20 0.38
N LEU A 91 14.78 -14.16 0.49
CA LEU A 91 15.74 -14.24 1.61
C LEU A 91 16.59 -12.96 1.76
N LEU A 92 16.86 -12.25 0.66
CA LEU A 92 17.70 -11.06 0.67
C LEU A 92 16.98 -9.86 1.28
N ALA A 93 15.72 -9.64 0.87
CA ALA A 93 14.88 -8.63 1.47
C ALA A 93 14.66 -8.91 2.96
N GLY A 94 14.36 -10.17 3.33
CA GLY A 94 14.19 -10.54 4.73
C GLY A 94 15.45 -10.34 5.58
N ARG A 95 16.64 -10.61 5.03
CA ARG A 95 17.92 -10.33 5.71
C ARG A 95 18.22 -8.84 5.84
N ALA A 96 17.88 -8.03 4.83
CA ALA A 96 17.99 -6.57 4.93
C ALA A 96 17.05 -6.00 6.01
N LEU A 97 15.81 -6.51 6.10
CA LEU A 97 14.86 -6.14 7.15
C LEU A 97 15.36 -6.53 8.54
N ALA A 98 15.94 -7.73 8.69
CA ALA A 98 16.56 -8.17 9.93
C ALA A 98 17.70 -7.25 10.38
N HIS A 99 18.57 -6.86 9.44
CA HIS A 99 19.64 -5.91 9.70
C HIS A 99 19.09 -4.53 10.12
N LEU A 100 18.06 -4.04 9.43
CA LEU A 100 17.39 -2.78 9.76
C LEU A 100 16.81 -2.81 11.17
N GLU A 101 16.12 -3.87 11.59
CA GLU A 101 15.58 -3.98 12.94
C GLU A 101 16.70 -4.02 14.00
N ALA A 102 17.80 -4.73 13.73
CA ALA A 102 18.97 -4.71 14.60
C ALA A 102 19.61 -3.32 14.70
N ALA A 103 19.67 -2.57 13.59
CA ALA A 103 20.13 -1.19 13.57
C ALA A 103 19.20 -0.26 14.38
N LEU A 104 17.88 -0.43 14.28
CA LEU A 104 16.90 0.33 15.05
C LEU A 104 17.03 0.07 16.56
N ARG A 105 17.22 -1.19 16.97
CA ARG A 105 17.49 -1.54 18.38
C ARG A 105 18.75 -0.87 18.90
N ARG A 106 19.85 -0.90 18.12
CA ARG A 106 21.11 -0.22 18.48
C ARG A 106 20.94 1.30 18.57
N ALA A 107 20.27 1.92 17.60
CA ALA A 107 20.11 3.37 17.53
C ALA A 107 19.19 3.91 18.63
N SER A 108 18.13 3.17 18.98
CA SER A 108 17.17 3.53 20.01
C SER A 108 17.64 3.21 21.42
N GLY A 109 18.40 2.13 21.60
CA GLY A 109 18.73 1.55 22.91
C GLY A 109 17.64 0.62 23.45
N ASP A 110 16.58 0.37 22.69
CA ASP A 110 15.44 -0.45 23.06
C ASP A 110 15.58 -1.85 22.42
N PRO A 111 15.74 -2.93 23.20
CA PRO A 111 15.82 -4.29 22.65
C PRO A 111 14.50 -4.75 22.04
N ASP A 112 13.37 -4.15 22.43
CA ASP A 112 12.05 -4.48 21.95
C ASP A 112 11.59 -3.64 20.76
N ALA A 113 12.42 -2.72 20.29
CA ALA A 113 12.17 -1.98 19.05
C ALA A 113 11.88 -2.94 17.87
N ARG A 114 10.80 -2.65 17.14
CA ARG A 114 10.37 -3.35 15.92
C ARG A 114 10.30 -2.38 14.75
N VAL A 115 10.38 -2.91 13.53
CA VAL A 115 10.26 -2.09 12.30
C VAL A 115 8.98 -1.25 12.30
N ALA A 116 7.83 -1.84 12.64
CA ALA A 116 6.55 -1.13 12.61
C ALA A 116 6.45 0.05 13.60
N ASP A 117 7.31 0.15 14.61
CA ASP A 117 7.30 1.29 15.54
C ASP A 117 7.76 2.58 14.83
N TYR A 118 8.69 2.47 13.89
CA TYR A 118 9.37 3.61 13.26
C TYR A 118 8.78 4.03 11.91
N PHE A 119 8.12 3.10 11.22
CA PHE A 119 7.48 3.37 9.92
C PHE A 119 6.01 3.67 10.08
N ASP A 120 5.48 4.66 9.36
CA ASP A 120 4.06 5.05 9.39
C ASP A 120 3.22 4.26 8.40
N LEU A 121 3.84 3.72 7.34
CA LEU A 121 3.20 2.89 6.33
C LEU A 121 4.18 1.84 5.81
N ALA A 122 3.69 0.63 5.52
CA ALA A 122 4.44 -0.38 4.77
C ALA A 122 3.70 -0.79 3.51
N ALA A 123 4.44 -0.96 2.42
CA ALA A 123 3.93 -1.44 1.15
C ALA A 123 4.77 -2.61 0.64
N GLY A 124 4.11 -3.59 0.03
CA GLY A 124 4.78 -4.78 -0.43
C GLY A 124 4.12 -5.42 -1.65
N THR A 125 4.97 -6.04 -2.48
CA THR A 125 4.55 -6.85 -3.63
C THR A 125 5.10 -8.26 -3.45
N GLY A 126 4.40 -9.31 -3.87
CA GLY A 126 4.93 -10.67 -3.78
C GLY A 126 5.27 -11.09 -2.36
N ALA A 127 6.46 -11.70 -2.22
CA ALA A 127 7.04 -12.00 -0.91
C ALA A 127 7.18 -10.76 0.00
N GLY A 128 7.47 -9.59 -0.59
CA GLY A 128 7.53 -8.32 0.13
C GLY A 128 6.18 -7.89 0.70
N GLY A 129 5.08 -8.23 0.03
CA GLY A 129 3.71 -8.06 0.53
C GLY A 129 3.46 -8.88 1.80
N VAL A 130 3.91 -10.14 1.79
CA VAL A 130 3.86 -11.01 2.98
C VAL A 130 4.74 -10.46 4.10
N PHE A 131 5.94 -9.97 3.80
CA PHE A 131 6.82 -9.39 4.82
C PHE A 131 6.24 -8.11 5.42
N ALA A 132 5.64 -7.24 4.61
CA ALA A 132 4.94 -6.05 5.09
C ALA A 132 3.80 -6.43 6.04
N ALA A 133 2.98 -7.42 5.67
CA ALA A 133 1.92 -7.95 6.53
C ALA A 133 2.47 -8.52 7.84
N MET A 134 3.52 -9.35 7.79
CA MET A 134 4.16 -9.92 8.98
C MET A 134 4.62 -8.80 9.92
N LEU A 135 5.42 -7.85 9.44
CA LEU A 135 6.00 -6.79 10.25
C LEU A 135 4.96 -5.89 10.94
N PHE A 136 3.74 -5.78 10.38
CA PHE A 136 2.71 -4.86 10.85
C PHE A 136 1.49 -5.54 11.47
N SER A 137 1.36 -6.85 11.34
CA SER A 137 0.27 -7.63 11.94
C SER A 137 0.31 -7.64 13.47
N THR A 138 -0.86 -7.70 14.09
CA THR A 138 -1.02 -7.72 15.54
C THR A 138 -2.25 -8.51 16.00
N HIS A 139 -2.14 -9.21 17.13
CA HIS A 139 -3.29 -9.81 17.83
C HIS A 139 -4.02 -8.78 18.72
N SER A 140 -3.35 -7.67 19.07
CA SER A 140 -3.89 -6.63 19.96
C SER A 140 -3.20 -5.32 19.63
N ARG A 141 -3.92 -4.19 19.58
CA ARG A 141 -3.50 -2.90 18.97
C ARG A 141 -2.21 -2.19 19.48
N GLY A 142 -1.22 -2.89 20.04
CA GLY A 142 -0.01 -2.30 20.61
C GLY A 142 1.34 -2.93 20.24
N ALA A 143 1.41 -4.16 19.73
CA ALA A 143 2.72 -4.81 19.50
C ALA A 143 2.74 -5.68 18.22
N PRO A 144 3.79 -5.55 17.37
CA PRO A 144 3.96 -6.42 16.21
C PRO A 144 4.15 -7.88 16.61
N LEU A 145 3.56 -8.80 15.84
CA LEU A 145 3.68 -10.24 16.10
C LEU A 145 5.03 -10.82 15.71
N PHE A 146 5.64 -10.26 14.68
CA PHE A 146 6.82 -10.82 14.06
C PHE A 146 8.03 -9.93 14.29
N HIS A 147 9.17 -10.57 14.51
CA HIS A 147 10.46 -9.93 14.36
C HIS A 147 10.82 -9.87 12.87
N ALA A 148 11.68 -8.92 12.50
CA ALA A 148 12.13 -8.84 11.12
C ALA A 148 12.88 -10.10 10.66
N ASP A 149 13.56 -10.81 11.57
CA ASP A 149 14.19 -12.11 11.28
C ASP A 149 13.20 -13.21 10.86
N ASP A 150 11.95 -13.13 11.30
CA ASP A 150 10.95 -14.17 11.00
C ASP A 150 10.58 -14.15 9.51
N THR A 151 10.77 -13.03 8.82
CA THR A 151 10.52 -12.88 7.38
C THR A 151 11.38 -13.84 6.54
N TRP A 152 12.70 -13.85 6.74
CA TRP A 152 13.58 -14.76 5.98
C TRP A 152 13.49 -16.21 6.50
N ARG A 153 13.16 -16.42 7.78
CA ARG A 153 12.91 -17.76 8.34
C ARG A 153 11.69 -18.41 7.71
N LEU A 154 10.60 -17.67 7.52
CA LEU A 154 9.40 -18.16 6.81
C LEU A 154 9.78 -18.74 5.45
N VAL A 155 10.59 -18.01 4.67
CA VAL A 155 11.08 -18.47 3.36
C VAL A 155 11.95 -19.72 3.51
N ALA A 156 12.94 -19.70 4.42
CA ALA A 156 13.90 -20.79 4.59
C ALA A 156 13.22 -22.10 5.00
N ASP A 157 12.26 -22.03 5.91
CA ASP A 157 11.57 -23.18 6.49
C ASP A 157 10.58 -23.82 5.50
N HIS A 158 9.92 -23.01 4.67
CA HIS A 158 8.90 -23.48 3.72
C HIS A 158 9.43 -23.70 2.30
N ALA A 159 10.65 -23.22 1.99
CA ALA A 159 11.26 -23.31 0.67
C ALA A 159 11.20 -24.71 0.03
N PRO A 160 11.57 -25.81 0.73
CA PRO A 160 11.55 -27.15 0.13
C PRO A 160 10.16 -27.67 -0.22
N ARG A 161 9.09 -27.04 0.29
CA ARG A 161 7.70 -27.40 -0.02
C ARG A 161 7.11 -26.47 -1.08
N MET A 162 7.40 -25.17 -1.00
CA MET A 162 6.89 -24.15 -1.92
C MET A 162 7.58 -24.17 -3.29
N PHE A 163 8.88 -24.47 -3.34
CA PHE A 163 9.69 -24.30 -4.55
C PHE A 163 10.23 -25.62 -5.12
N ARG A 164 9.78 -26.77 -4.60
CA ARG A 164 10.23 -28.07 -5.10
C ARG A 164 9.75 -28.27 -6.53
N ARG A 165 10.70 -28.57 -7.42
CA ARG A 165 10.38 -28.92 -8.81
C ARG A 165 9.69 -30.29 -8.87
N PRO A 166 8.69 -30.48 -9.74
CA PRO A 166 8.17 -31.81 -10.02
C PRO A 166 9.29 -32.69 -10.57
N SER A 167 9.53 -33.86 -9.97
CA SER A 167 10.50 -34.82 -10.51
C SER A 167 10.03 -35.30 -11.89
N SER A 168 10.89 -35.16 -12.91
CA SER A 168 10.66 -35.71 -14.26
C SER A 168 10.86 -37.22 -14.34
N SER A 169 11.32 -37.88 -13.27
CA SER A 169 11.43 -39.34 -13.20
C SER A 169 10.15 -39.99 -12.67
N SER A 170 9.14 -40.09 -13.54
CA SER A 170 8.19 -41.19 -13.45
C SER A 170 7.96 -41.79 -14.83
N SER A 171 8.89 -42.66 -15.24
CA SER A 171 8.64 -43.72 -16.24
C SER A 171 7.71 -44.81 -15.69
N SER A 172 6.76 -44.46 -14.81
CA SER A 172 5.79 -45.38 -14.23
C SER A 172 4.36 -44.88 -14.47
N SER A 173 3.62 -45.72 -15.19
CA SER A 173 2.17 -45.72 -15.42
C SER A 173 1.60 -44.78 -16.49
N LEU A 174 1.71 -45.23 -17.74
CA LEU A 174 0.74 -44.96 -18.82
C LEU A 174 -0.66 -45.56 -18.55
N PHE A 175 -0.94 -46.04 -17.32
CA PHE A 175 -2.17 -46.74 -16.94
C PHE A 175 -3.06 -45.97 -15.93
N CYS A 176 -2.76 -44.72 -15.57
CA CYS A 176 -3.65 -43.90 -14.76
C CYS A 176 -4.40 -42.87 -15.63
N ARG A 177 -5.29 -43.38 -16.46
CA ARG A 177 -6.21 -42.61 -17.30
C ARG A 177 -7.34 -42.07 -16.42
N GLY A 178 -7.15 -40.90 -15.80
CA GLY A 178 -8.21 -40.24 -15.01
C GLY A 178 -7.84 -38.95 -14.28
N ASN A 179 -6.67 -38.88 -13.63
CA ASN A 179 -6.27 -37.67 -12.91
C ASN A 179 -5.43 -36.75 -13.79
N LYS A 180 -6.06 -35.66 -14.28
CA LYS A 180 -5.35 -34.49 -14.80
C LYS A 180 -4.41 -34.01 -13.69
N ARG A 181 -3.13 -34.41 -13.72
CA ARG A 181 -2.14 -33.97 -12.73
C ARG A 181 -2.11 -32.43 -12.79
N ARG A 182 -2.53 -31.76 -11.71
CA ARG A 182 -2.35 -30.31 -11.53
C ARG A 182 -0.95 -30.09 -10.96
N PRO A 183 0.07 -29.82 -11.78
CA PRO A 183 1.47 -29.78 -11.31
C PRO A 183 1.70 -28.68 -10.27
N LEU A 184 0.85 -27.64 -10.28
CA LEU A 184 0.92 -26.50 -9.36
C LEU A 184 0.13 -26.70 -8.06
N ALA A 185 -0.69 -27.76 -7.94
CA ALA A 185 -1.55 -27.93 -6.77
C ALA A 185 -0.74 -28.17 -5.48
N ALA A 186 0.32 -28.99 -5.54
CA ALA A 186 1.18 -29.26 -4.40
C ALA A 186 1.93 -27.99 -3.88
N PRO A 187 2.63 -27.21 -4.72
CA PRO A 187 3.25 -25.96 -4.26
C PRO A 187 2.20 -24.93 -3.80
N THR A 188 1.03 -24.88 -4.43
CA THR A 188 -0.07 -23.98 -4.00
C THR A 188 -0.59 -24.34 -2.62
N ALA A 189 -0.79 -25.63 -2.33
CA ALA A 189 -1.17 -26.10 -1.01
C ALA A 189 -0.09 -25.80 0.04
N ALA A 190 1.20 -25.93 -0.33
CA ALA A 190 2.31 -25.57 0.54
C ALA A 190 2.36 -24.06 0.86
N LEU A 191 2.13 -23.20 -0.13
CA LEU A 191 2.01 -21.75 0.08
C LEU A 191 0.84 -21.43 1.00
N GLY A 192 -0.34 -22.01 0.76
CA GLY A 192 -1.51 -21.82 1.62
C GLY A 192 -1.26 -22.26 3.07
N ALA A 193 -0.60 -23.41 3.27
CA ALA A 193 -0.22 -23.88 4.59
C ALA A 193 0.79 -22.95 5.27
N ALA A 194 1.77 -22.40 4.54
CA ALA A 194 2.73 -21.43 5.07
C ALA A 194 2.03 -20.14 5.53
N MET A 195 1.09 -19.62 4.74
CA MET A 195 0.34 -18.41 5.09
C MET A 195 -0.56 -18.61 6.30
N LYS A 196 -1.25 -19.76 6.38
CA LYS A 196 -2.05 -20.12 7.57
C LYS A 196 -1.19 -20.34 8.80
N SER A 197 0.00 -20.93 8.65
CA SER A 197 0.94 -21.09 9.76
C SER A 197 1.49 -19.76 10.25
N ALA A 198 1.66 -18.78 9.37
CA ALA A 198 2.12 -17.44 9.75
C ALA A 198 0.99 -16.63 10.40
N PHE A 199 -0.11 -16.38 9.68
CA PHE A 199 -1.13 -15.42 10.08
C PHE A 199 -2.33 -16.03 10.84
N GLY A 200 -2.43 -17.35 10.92
CA GLY A 200 -3.68 -18.00 11.32
C GLY A 200 -4.80 -17.78 10.31
N GLU A 201 -6.04 -18.00 10.76
CA GLU A 201 -7.24 -17.82 9.93
C GLU A 201 -8.09 -16.61 10.34
N GLU A 202 -7.77 -15.99 11.48
CA GLU A 202 -8.56 -14.91 12.08
C GLU A 202 -8.05 -13.51 11.69
N LEU A 203 -6.74 -13.34 11.46
CA LEU A 203 -6.17 -12.02 11.22
C LEU A 203 -6.62 -11.45 9.87
N THR A 204 -7.06 -10.20 9.88
CA THR A 204 -7.55 -9.43 8.73
C THR A 204 -6.66 -8.22 8.44
N LEU A 205 -6.95 -7.49 7.37
CA LEU A 205 -6.23 -6.24 7.06
C LEU A 205 -6.38 -5.21 8.18
N ARG A 206 -7.53 -5.20 8.88
CA ARG A 206 -7.79 -4.32 10.04
C ARG A 206 -6.88 -4.62 11.23
N ASP A 207 -6.38 -5.85 11.33
CA ASP A 207 -5.49 -6.33 12.41
C ASP A 207 -4.02 -5.99 12.16
N THR A 208 -3.77 -4.91 11.42
CA THR A 208 -2.45 -4.31 11.26
C THR A 208 -2.35 -3.01 12.07
N ILE A 209 -1.20 -2.79 12.71
CA ILE A 209 -0.99 -1.69 13.67
C ILE A 209 -1.02 -0.33 12.96
N LYS A 210 -0.53 -0.29 11.72
CA LYS A 210 -0.41 0.89 10.87
C LYS A 210 -0.79 0.53 9.43
N PRO A 211 -1.07 1.51 8.56
CA PRO A 211 -1.41 1.27 7.16
C PRO A 211 -0.45 0.31 6.44
N VAL A 212 -1.03 -0.69 5.78
CA VAL A 212 -0.33 -1.59 4.87
C VAL A 212 -0.97 -1.56 3.48
N LEU A 213 -0.13 -1.66 2.45
CA LEU A 213 -0.53 -1.76 1.05
C LEU A 213 0.10 -3.01 0.43
N ILE A 214 -0.72 -3.97 -0.01
CA ILE A 214 -0.23 -5.23 -0.57
C ILE A 214 -0.77 -5.40 -1.97
N SER A 215 0.12 -5.43 -2.96
CA SER A 215 -0.29 -5.49 -4.36
C SER A 215 -0.49 -6.93 -4.87
N CYS A 216 -1.44 -7.08 -5.77
CA CYS A 216 -1.62 -8.25 -6.61
C CYS A 216 -2.19 -7.84 -7.98
N TYR A 217 -2.32 -8.79 -8.89
CA TYR A 217 -3.02 -8.59 -10.16
C TYR A 217 -4.28 -9.46 -10.19
N ASP A 218 -5.45 -8.83 -10.32
CA ASP A 218 -6.73 -9.54 -10.36
C ASP A 218 -7.08 -9.93 -11.80
N LEU A 219 -7.18 -11.23 -12.04
CA LEU A 219 -7.53 -11.80 -13.34
C LEU A 219 -8.99 -11.55 -13.73
N LYS A 220 -9.90 -11.36 -12.75
CA LYS A 220 -11.33 -11.09 -13.04
C LYS A 220 -11.50 -9.71 -13.66
N THR A 221 -10.85 -8.70 -13.09
CA THR A 221 -10.89 -7.32 -13.59
C THR A 221 -9.80 -7.00 -14.62
N SER A 222 -8.81 -7.89 -14.77
CA SER A 222 -7.61 -7.65 -15.59
C SER A 222 -6.85 -6.38 -15.19
N ALA A 223 -6.83 -6.08 -13.89
CA ALA A 223 -6.24 -4.86 -13.35
C ALA A 223 -5.40 -5.14 -12.09
N PRO A 224 -4.40 -4.29 -11.80
CA PRO A 224 -3.73 -4.31 -10.50
C PRO A 224 -4.71 -3.99 -9.37
N LEU A 225 -4.63 -4.74 -8.28
CA LEU A 225 -5.41 -4.54 -7.06
C LEU A 225 -4.44 -4.32 -5.90
N VAL A 226 -4.74 -3.36 -5.03
CA VAL A 226 -3.99 -3.12 -3.79
C VAL A 226 -4.90 -3.42 -2.62
N PHE A 227 -4.55 -4.42 -1.83
CA PHE A 227 -5.17 -4.63 -0.52
C PHE A 227 -4.67 -3.54 0.43
N SER A 228 -5.59 -2.73 0.91
CA SER A 228 -5.31 -1.55 1.74
C SER A 228 -6.03 -1.65 3.07
N ARG A 229 -5.30 -1.41 4.16
CA ARG A 229 -5.91 -1.28 5.48
C ARG A 229 -6.90 -0.10 5.54
N ALA A 230 -6.62 0.99 4.83
CA ALA A 230 -7.50 2.16 4.82
C ALA A 230 -8.87 1.76 4.26
N ASP A 231 -8.89 1.07 3.12
CA ASP A 231 -10.11 0.61 2.47
C ASP A 231 -10.87 -0.39 3.37
N ALA A 232 -10.14 -1.31 4.01
CA ALA A 232 -10.72 -2.25 4.97
C ALA A 232 -11.37 -1.54 6.17
N LEU A 233 -10.81 -0.44 6.66
CA LEU A 233 -11.38 0.34 7.76
C LEU A 233 -12.59 1.17 7.34
N GLU A 234 -12.62 1.64 6.11
CA GLU A 234 -13.74 2.41 5.55
C GLU A 234 -14.91 1.50 5.16
N ASN A 235 -14.63 0.29 4.67
CA ASN A 235 -15.64 -0.62 4.17
C ASN A 235 -15.26 -2.10 4.42
N GLU A 236 -16.18 -2.83 5.06
CA GLU A 236 -16.03 -4.27 5.38
C GLU A 236 -15.87 -5.13 4.12
N SER A 237 -16.42 -4.71 2.99
CA SER A 237 -16.27 -5.41 1.71
C SER A 237 -14.84 -5.35 1.16
N TYR A 238 -13.94 -4.58 1.76
CA TYR A 238 -12.52 -4.56 1.44
C TYR A 238 -11.64 -5.09 2.58
N ASP A 239 -12.24 -5.71 3.60
CA ASP A 239 -11.49 -6.39 4.65
C ASP A 239 -11.27 -7.85 4.27
N PHE A 240 -10.00 -8.25 4.17
CA PHE A 240 -9.58 -9.58 3.72
C PHE A 240 -8.69 -10.23 4.77
N ARG A 241 -8.75 -11.57 4.85
CA ARG A 241 -7.87 -12.34 5.74
C ARG A 241 -6.41 -12.25 5.29
N LEU A 242 -5.49 -11.96 6.21
CA LEU A 242 -4.06 -11.82 5.90
C LEU A 242 -3.45 -13.09 5.30
N CYS A 243 -3.93 -14.27 5.69
CA CYS A 243 -3.46 -15.53 5.10
C CYS A 243 -3.89 -15.66 3.61
N GLU A 244 -5.06 -15.15 3.25
CA GLU A 244 -5.54 -15.13 1.86
C GLU A 244 -4.85 -14.03 1.06
N VAL A 245 -4.69 -12.83 1.63
CA VAL A 245 -3.94 -11.71 1.04
C VAL A 245 -2.49 -12.11 0.79
N GLY A 246 -1.81 -12.73 1.75
CA GLY A 246 -0.43 -13.19 1.59
C GLY A 246 -0.29 -14.26 0.51
N ARG A 247 -1.28 -15.16 0.40
CA ARG A 247 -1.34 -16.16 -0.67
C ARG A 247 -1.54 -15.50 -2.04
N ALA A 248 -2.44 -14.53 -2.14
CA ALA A 248 -2.67 -13.76 -3.36
C ALA A 248 -1.43 -12.98 -3.79
N ALA A 249 -0.81 -12.26 -2.85
CA ALA A 249 0.37 -11.46 -3.10
C ALA A 249 1.49 -12.33 -3.69
N TRP A 250 1.72 -13.53 -3.14
CA TRP A 250 2.84 -14.41 -3.54
C TRP A 250 2.50 -15.44 -4.62
N SER A 251 1.30 -15.39 -5.21
CA SER A 251 0.83 -16.38 -6.20
C SER A 251 1.47 -16.16 -7.58
N GLU A 252 2.78 -16.39 -7.67
CA GLU A 252 3.59 -16.25 -8.88
C GLU A 252 3.09 -17.14 -10.03
N ALA A 253 2.78 -16.50 -11.16
CA ALA A 253 2.25 -17.18 -12.34
C ALA A 253 3.23 -18.24 -12.87
N GLY A 254 2.72 -19.45 -13.12
CA GLY A 254 3.54 -20.58 -13.56
C GLY A 254 4.29 -21.30 -12.44
N ARG A 255 4.12 -20.89 -11.17
CA ARG A 255 4.58 -21.61 -9.98
C ARG A 255 3.43 -22.01 -9.06
N PHE A 256 2.50 -21.09 -8.84
CA PHE A 256 1.30 -21.33 -8.04
C PHE A 256 0.05 -21.15 -8.92
N GLU A 257 -1.05 -21.73 -8.47
CA GLU A 257 -2.36 -21.51 -9.07
C GLU A 257 -2.93 -20.18 -8.58
N PRO A 258 -3.69 -19.45 -9.41
CA PRO A 258 -4.31 -18.19 -8.99
C PRO A 258 -5.07 -18.33 -7.66
N ALA A 259 -4.94 -17.30 -6.84
CA ALA A 259 -5.55 -17.22 -5.55
C ALA A 259 -6.95 -16.61 -5.63
N GLU A 260 -7.98 -17.45 -5.51
CA GLU A 260 -9.34 -16.96 -5.22
C GLU A 260 -9.40 -16.43 -3.78
N VAL A 261 -9.58 -15.12 -3.63
CA VAL A 261 -9.64 -14.43 -2.35
C VAL A 261 -10.98 -13.71 -2.26
N ALA A 262 -11.60 -13.74 -1.08
CA ALA A 262 -12.85 -13.05 -0.82
C ALA A 262 -12.75 -12.23 0.47
N SER A 263 -13.45 -11.10 0.50
CA SER A 263 -13.58 -10.30 1.71
C SER A 263 -14.28 -11.09 2.80
N VAL A 264 -14.15 -10.66 4.05
CA VAL A 264 -14.74 -11.34 5.22
C VAL A 264 -16.27 -11.45 5.09
N ASP A 265 -16.92 -10.43 4.51
CA ASP A 265 -18.35 -10.41 4.21
C ASP A 265 -18.73 -11.17 2.91
N GLY A 266 -17.73 -11.60 2.12
CA GLY A 266 -17.90 -12.26 0.83
C GLY A 266 -18.39 -11.36 -0.32
N ALA A 267 -18.54 -10.05 -0.11
CA ALA A 267 -19.08 -9.13 -1.11
C ALA A 267 -18.07 -8.85 -2.25
N THR A 268 -16.79 -8.78 -1.93
CA THR A 268 -15.72 -8.58 -2.92
C THR A 268 -14.92 -9.86 -3.06
N SER A 269 -14.62 -10.25 -4.30
CA SER A 269 -13.70 -11.35 -4.57
C SER A 269 -12.80 -11.06 -5.76
N CYS A 270 -11.59 -11.60 -5.73
CA CYS A 270 -10.61 -11.48 -6.81
C CYS A 270 -9.98 -12.84 -7.11
N ALA A 271 -9.59 -13.04 -8.37
CA ALA A 271 -8.72 -14.15 -8.77
C ALA A 271 -7.30 -13.61 -8.92
N ALA A 272 -6.56 -13.59 -7.82
CA ALA A 272 -5.30 -12.88 -7.73
C ALA A 272 -4.10 -13.71 -8.18
N VAL A 273 -3.17 -13.08 -8.87
CA VAL A 273 -1.79 -13.55 -9.07
C VAL A 273 -0.81 -12.52 -8.52
N ASP A 274 0.45 -12.91 -8.38
CA ASP A 274 1.52 -12.05 -7.91
C ASP A 274 1.57 -10.71 -8.67
N GLY A 275 1.66 -9.61 -7.92
CA GLY A 275 1.66 -8.26 -8.47
C GLY A 275 2.97 -7.86 -9.16
N GLY A 276 4.02 -8.68 -9.09
CA GLY A 276 5.36 -8.40 -9.62
C GLY A 276 5.40 -7.90 -11.07
N PRO A 277 4.67 -8.53 -12.01
CA PRO A 277 4.65 -8.09 -13.41
C PRO A 277 4.03 -6.71 -13.65
N THR A 278 3.26 -6.17 -12.69
CA THR A 278 2.55 -4.89 -12.86
C THR A 278 2.99 -3.83 -11.86
N MET A 279 3.09 -4.17 -10.58
CA MET A 279 3.50 -3.31 -9.48
C MET A 279 4.69 -3.91 -8.70
N GLY A 280 5.75 -4.35 -9.42
CA GLY A 280 6.93 -4.99 -8.82
C GLY A 280 7.67 -4.17 -7.75
N SER A 281 7.65 -2.84 -7.89
CA SER A 281 8.11 -1.89 -6.87
C SER A 281 6.91 -1.11 -6.33
N PRO A 282 6.46 -1.36 -5.08
CA PRO A 282 5.27 -0.72 -4.53
C PRO A 282 5.52 0.75 -4.11
N ALA A 283 6.72 1.29 -4.32
CA ALA A 283 7.10 2.64 -3.88
C ALA A 283 6.20 3.75 -4.46
N ALA A 284 5.88 3.68 -5.75
CA ALA A 284 4.97 4.64 -6.38
C ALA A 284 3.57 4.59 -5.76
N ALA A 285 3.03 3.38 -5.54
CA ALA A 285 1.71 3.22 -4.92
C ALA A 285 1.70 3.74 -3.47
N ALA A 286 2.75 3.45 -2.70
CA ALA A 286 2.90 3.92 -1.33
C ALA A 286 2.99 5.45 -1.22
N ILE A 287 3.82 6.08 -2.05
CA ILE A 287 3.96 7.54 -2.07
C ILE A 287 2.64 8.17 -2.49
N THR A 288 1.99 7.66 -3.55
CA THR A 288 0.68 8.15 -3.98
C THR A 288 -0.37 8.06 -2.88
N HIS A 289 -0.44 6.93 -2.16
CA HIS A 289 -1.34 6.76 -1.02
C HIS A 289 -1.09 7.81 0.06
N VAL A 290 0.16 7.99 0.49
CA VAL A 290 0.51 8.96 1.53
C VAL A 290 0.22 10.40 1.09
N LEU A 291 0.46 10.73 -0.18
CA LEU A 291 0.20 12.06 -0.71
C LEU A 291 -1.29 12.38 -0.83
N HIS A 292 -2.14 11.39 -1.14
CA HIS A 292 -3.55 11.65 -1.46
C HIS A 292 -4.53 11.25 -0.36
N ASN A 293 -4.17 10.32 0.52
CA ASN A 293 -5.00 9.96 1.67
C ASN A 293 -4.82 11.00 2.80
N LYS A 294 -5.50 12.14 2.67
CA LYS A 294 -5.48 13.20 3.68
C LYS A 294 -6.21 12.84 4.96
N HIS A 295 -6.99 11.77 4.97
CA HIS A 295 -7.61 11.27 6.20
C HIS A 295 -6.54 10.66 7.12
N GLU A 296 -5.66 9.83 6.59
CA GLU A 296 -4.53 9.24 7.33
C GLU A 296 -3.33 10.20 7.44
N PHE A 297 -3.06 10.99 6.39
CA PHE A 297 -1.88 11.84 6.24
C PHE A 297 -2.22 13.31 5.92
N PRO A 298 -2.97 14.03 6.77
CA PRO A 298 -3.48 15.38 6.48
C PRO A 298 -2.41 16.45 6.27
N PHE A 299 -1.19 16.25 6.79
CA PHE A 299 -0.14 17.26 6.83
C PHE A 299 0.93 17.12 5.75
N VAL A 300 0.93 16.02 5.00
CA VAL A 300 1.90 15.78 3.93
C VAL A 300 1.55 16.69 2.77
N ARG A 301 2.49 17.51 2.29
CA ARG A 301 2.29 18.41 1.15
C ARG A 301 2.94 17.91 -0.13
N GLY A 302 4.10 17.29 0.00
CA GLY A 302 4.89 16.79 -1.11
C GLY A 302 5.92 15.77 -0.64
N VAL A 303 6.76 15.32 -1.57
CA VAL A 303 7.80 14.29 -1.34
C VAL A 303 8.85 14.69 -0.30
N GLU A 304 9.04 15.99 -0.08
CA GLU A 304 9.93 16.56 0.93
C GLU A 304 9.54 16.18 2.37
N ASP A 305 8.25 15.90 2.59
CA ASP A 305 7.68 15.49 3.87
C ASP A 305 7.77 13.96 4.08
N LEU A 306 8.28 13.19 3.13
CA LEU A 306 8.44 11.74 3.24
C LEU A 306 9.89 11.33 3.50
N LEU A 307 10.05 10.20 4.18
CA LEU A 307 11.29 9.46 4.34
C LEU A 307 11.03 8.00 3.94
N VAL A 308 11.51 7.60 2.76
CA VAL A 308 11.13 6.35 2.10
C VAL A 308 12.34 5.40 2.05
N LEU A 309 12.16 4.21 2.62
CA LEU A 309 13.08 3.07 2.43
C LEU A 309 12.43 2.09 1.47
N SER A 310 13.12 1.82 0.36
CA SER A 310 12.71 0.89 -0.66
C SER A 310 13.72 -0.25 -0.73
N ILE A 311 13.32 -1.45 -0.34
CA ILE A 311 14.15 -2.66 -0.39
C ILE A 311 13.81 -3.38 -1.67
N GLY A 312 14.72 -3.26 -2.63
CA GLY A 312 14.56 -3.83 -3.94
C GLY A 312 14.69 -5.33 -3.95
N GLY A 313 13.95 -5.94 -4.87
CA GLY A 313 14.25 -7.27 -5.31
C GLY A 313 15.64 -7.27 -5.92
N CYS A 314 16.37 -8.38 -5.80
CA CYS A 314 17.59 -8.52 -6.55
C CYS A 314 17.21 -8.58 -8.03
N SER A 315 17.27 -7.42 -8.70
CA SER A 315 17.44 -7.33 -10.14
C SER A 315 18.44 -8.41 -10.47
N GLY A 316 18.06 -9.31 -11.37
CA GLY A 316 19.14 -9.97 -12.06
C GLY A 316 20.01 -8.84 -12.57
N GLY A 317 21.29 -8.80 -12.21
CA GLY A 317 22.25 -8.47 -13.26
C GLY A 317 21.75 -9.24 -14.48
N GLY A 318 21.58 -8.57 -15.60
CA GLY A 318 21.00 -9.17 -16.79
C GLY A 318 21.83 -10.39 -17.22
N PRO A 319 22.05 -10.62 -18.50
CA PRO A 319 23.23 -11.37 -18.91
C PRO A 319 24.52 -10.58 -18.56
N GLY A 320 24.75 -10.25 -17.28
CA GLY A 320 25.96 -9.63 -16.76
C GLY A 320 27.08 -10.65 -16.87
N ALA A 321 27.81 -10.55 -17.97
CA ALA A 321 28.65 -11.59 -18.53
C ALA A 321 27.88 -12.87 -18.86
N ALA A 322 26.86 -12.79 -19.72
CA ALA A 322 26.70 -13.91 -20.64
C ALA A 322 28.04 -14.06 -21.36
N ALA A 323 28.83 -15.06 -20.97
CA ALA A 323 29.91 -15.51 -21.83
C ALA A 323 29.32 -15.68 -23.23
N ASP A 324 30.08 -15.48 -24.30
CA ASP A 324 29.55 -15.63 -25.67
C ASP A 324 28.77 -16.94 -25.88
N ALA A 325 29.12 -17.98 -25.11
CA ALA A 325 28.39 -19.24 -24.99
C ALA A 325 26.92 -19.13 -24.54
N ASP A 326 26.56 -18.23 -23.63
CA ASP A 326 25.19 -18.04 -23.14
C ASP A 326 24.34 -17.23 -24.13
N LEU A 327 24.92 -16.25 -24.82
CA LEU A 327 24.26 -15.55 -25.93
C LEU A 327 23.95 -16.52 -27.10
N LEU A 328 24.89 -17.40 -27.43
CA LEU A 328 24.69 -18.47 -28.43
C LEU A 328 23.65 -19.51 -28.03
N ARG A 329 23.41 -19.70 -26.73
CA ARG A 329 22.31 -20.54 -26.23
C ARG A 329 20.98 -19.82 -26.32
N MET A 330 20.93 -18.54 -25.93
CA MET A 330 19.72 -17.71 -26.00
C MET A 330 19.22 -17.54 -27.43
N SER A 331 20.12 -17.49 -28.43
CA SER A 331 19.73 -17.42 -29.85
C SER A 331 18.97 -18.65 -30.36
N ARG A 332 19.00 -19.77 -29.62
CA ARG A 332 18.28 -21.00 -29.95
C ARG A 332 16.97 -21.16 -29.17
N TRP A 333 16.64 -20.23 -28.28
CA TRP A 333 15.44 -20.32 -27.44
C TRP A 333 14.16 -20.12 -28.25
N GLY A 334 13.20 -21.03 -28.04
CA GLY A 334 11.83 -20.89 -28.50
C GLY A 334 10.94 -20.11 -27.53
N PRO A 335 9.66 -19.85 -27.89
CA PRO A 335 8.74 -19.04 -27.09
C PRO A 335 8.58 -19.50 -25.63
N LYS A 336 8.62 -20.81 -25.37
CA LYS A 336 8.50 -21.37 -24.02
C LYS A 336 9.71 -21.07 -23.14
N GLU A 337 10.90 -21.07 -23.72
CA GLU A 337 12.15 -20.76 -23.01
C GLU A 337 12.25 -19.27 -22.73
N TRP A 338 11.71 -18.42 -23.61
CA TRP A 338 11.63 -16.97 -23.45
C TRP A 338 10.58 -16.48 -22.44
N ALA A 339 9.53 -17.26 -22.17
CA ALA A 339 8.39 -16.79 -21.36
C ALA A 339 8.78 -16.25 -19.97
N ARG A 340 9.60 -16.99 -19.22
CA ARG A 340 10.05 -16.58 -17.87
C ARG A 340 11.11 -15.48 -17.91
N PRO A 341 12.16 -15.56 -18.75
CA PRO A 341 13.10 -14.46 -18.95
C PRO A 341 12.44 -13.14 -19.32
N ILE A 342 11.50 -13.12 -20.26
CA ILE A 342 10.79 -11.90 -20.66
C ILE A 342 9.97 -11.35 -19.49
N ALA A 343 9.22 -12.19 -18.78
CA ALA A 343 8.45 -11.76 -17.62
C ALA A 343 9.35 -11.13 -16.54
N ARG A 344 10.54 -11.71 -16.32
CA ARG A 344 11.53 -11.17 -15.39
C ARG A 344 12.13 -9.86 -15.86
N ILE A 345 12.50 -9.76 -17.14
CA ILE A 345 13.01 -8.50 -17.73
C ILE A 345 11.96 -7.39 -17.61
N ALA A 346 10.69 -7.71 -17.90
CA ALA A 346 9.60 -6.77 -17.76
C ALA A 346 9.39 -6.32 -16.30
N ALA A 347 9.43 -7.26 -15.35
CA ALA A 347 9.28 -6.94 -13.93
C ALA A 347 10.47 -6.12 -13.38
N ASP A 348 11.71 -6.50 -13.70
CA ASP A 348 12.93 -5.78 -13.32
C ASP A 348 12.91 -4.37 -13.95
N GLY A 349 12.54 -4.26 -15.23
CA GLY A 349 12.41 -2.98 -15.93
C GLY A 349 11.33 -2.07 -15.34
N ALA A 350 10.17 -2.62 -14.97
CA ALA A 350 9.11 -1.85 -14.30
C ALA A 350 9.57 -1.32 -12.94
N ALA A 351 10.29 -2.13 -12.16
CA ALA A 351 10.84 -1.71 -10.87
C ALA A 351 11.91 -0.62 -11.02
N ASP A 352 12.80 -0.74 -12.01
CA ASP A 352 13.83 0.26 -12.32
C ASP A 352 13.20 1.59 -12.78
N LEU A 353 12.13 1.55 -13.58
CA LEU A 353 11.39 2.75 -13.99
C LEU A 353 10.75 3.46 -12.80
N VAL A 354 10.13 2.72 -11.88
CA VAL A 354 9.58 3.29 -10.64
C VAL A 354 10.69 3.92 -9.80
N ASP A 355 11.81 3.22 -9.63
CA ASP A 355 12.96 3.73 -8.86
C ASP A 355 13.48 5.05 -9.44
N HIS A 356 13.62 5.13 -10.77
CA HIS A 356 14.02 6.35 -11.45
C HIS A 356 13.00 7.49 -11.29
N ALA A 357 11.71 7.19 -11.49
CA ALA A 357 10.64 8.18 -11.39
C ALA A 357 10.57 8.76 -9.96
N VAL A 358 10.65 7.90 -8.94
CA VAL A 358 10.69 8.31 -7.54
C VAL A 358 11.96 9.10 -7.23
N ALA A 359 13.13 8.59 -7.60
CA ALA A 359 14.40 9.29 -7.39
C ALA A 359 14.41 10.68 -8.00
N ARG A 360 13.82 10.86 -9.19
CA ARG A 360 13.67 12.15 -9.86
C ARG A 360 12.65 13.05 -9.17
N ALA A 361 11.50 12.49 -8.73
CA ALA A 361 10.49 13.25 -7.99
C ALA A 361 11.06 13.85 -6.69
N PHE A 362 11.92 13.12 -5.98
CA PHE A 362 12.59 13.62 -4.77
C PHE A 362 13.63 14.72 -5.04
N GLY A 363 14.10 14.91 -6.29
CA GLY A 363 14.97 16.02 -6.69
C GLY A 363 16.15 16.27 -5.74
N GLN A 364 16.21 17.45 -5.15
CA GLN A 364 17.26 17.86 -4.20
C GLN A 364 17.22 17.08 -2.87
N CYS A 365 16.07 16.50 -2.51
CA CYS A 365 15.89 15.68 -1.31
C CYS A 365 16.22 14.20 -1.54
N ARG A 366 16.63 13.80 -2.75
CA ARG A 366 16.88 12.40 -3.10
C ARG A 366 17.87 11.71 -2.16
N SER A 367 19.01 12.34 -1.89
CA SER A 367 20.07 11.76 -1.07
C SER A 367 19.75 11.69 0.42
N SER A 368 18.72 12.39 0.88
CA SER A 368 18.35 12.49 2.30
C SER A 368 17.01 11.85 2.65
N ASN A 369 16.10 11.69 1.68
CA ASN A 369 14.73 11.25 1.94
C ASN A 369 14.36 9.93 1.24
N TYR A 370 15.11 9.50 0.21
CA TYR A 370 14.82 8.27 -0.52
C TYR A 370 16.03 7.34 -0.50
N LEU A 371 15.89 6.17 0.13
CA LEU A 371 16.91 5.15 0.15
C LEU A 371 16.41 3.90 -0.57
N ARG A 372 17.10 3.51 -1.64
CA ARG A 372 16.88 2.25 -2.34
C ARG A 372 18.03 1.28 -2.03
N ILE A 373 17.71 0.12 -1.46
CA ILE A 373 18.69 -0.96 -1.24
C ILE A 373 18.50 -2.00 -2.35
N GLN A 374 19.54 -2.20 -3.14
CA GLN A 374 19.56 -3.19 -4.22
C GLN A 374 20.91 -3.91 -4.25
N ARG A 375 20.90 -5.11 -4.81
CA ARG A 375 22.09 -5.90 -5.08
C ARG A 375 22.47 -5.83 -6.55
N GLU A 376 23.77 -5.71 -6.82
CA GLU A 376 24.28 -5.66 -8.20
C GLU A 376 24.42 -7.05 -8.84
N SER A 377 24.95 -8.04 -8.10
CA SER A 377 25.28 -9.35 -8.67
C SER A 377 24.82 -10.49 -7.77
N MET A 378 24.02 -11.40 -8.32
CA MET A 378 23.50 -12.59 -7.66
C MET A 378 24.33 -13.84 -7.99
N PRO A 379 24.38 -14.85 -7.09
CA PRO A 379 24.98 -16.14 -7.41
C PRO A 379 24.30 -16.75 -8.65
N PRO A 380 25.02 -17.48 -9.51
CA PRO A 380 24.44 -18.13 -10.68
C PRO A 380 23.21 -18.98 -10.31
N CYS A 381 22.11 -18.75 -11.02
CA CYS A 381 20.88 -19.53 -10.91
C CYS A 381 20.79 -20.56 -12.04
N GLY A 382 19.78 -21.44 -11.98
CA GLY A 382 19.50 -22.37 -13.07
C GLY A 382 19.14 -21.65 -14.39
N PRO A 383 19.08 -22.39 -15.51
CA PRO A 383 18.75 -21.84 -16.82
C PRO A 383 17.35 -21.19 -16.90
N ASP A 384 16.46 -21.57 -15.99
CA ASP A 384 15.11 -21.01 -15.82
C ASP A 384 15.06 -19.78 -14.89
N GLY A 385 16.22 -19.30 -14.43
CA GLY A 385 16.30 -18.14 -13.56
C GLY A 385 16.05 -18.43 -12.08
N GLU A 386 15.94 -19.70 -11.67
CA GLU A 386 15.52 -20.08 -10.31
C GLU A 386 16.59 -20.84 -9.52
N TYR A 387 16.42 -20.85 -8.20
CA TYR A 387 17.27 -21.60 -7.28
C TYR A 387 16.57 -22.87 -6.79
N GLU A 388 17.30 -23.99 -6.83
CA GLU A 388 16.85 -25.23 -6.19
C GLU A 388 16.72 -25.04 -4.67
N PRO A 389 15.58 -25.42 -4.04
CA PRO A 389 15.32 -25.20 -2.62
C PRO A 389 16.01 -26.25 -1.74
N THR A 390 17.30 -26.47 -1.96
CA THR A 390 18.13 -27.33 -1.12
C THR A 390 18.61 -26.54 0.11
N PRO A 391 18.77 -27.18 1.28
CA PRO A 391 19.31 -26.50 2.46
C PRO A 391 20.69 -25.86 2.20
N GLY A 392 21.53 -26.48 1.37
CA GLY A 392 22.81 -25.90 0.95
C GLY A 392 22.65 -24.60 0.15
N LYS A 393 21.71 -24.55 -0.79
CA LYS A 393 21.45 -23.34 -1.58
C LYS A 393 20.79 -22.23 -0.76
N VAL A 394 19.88 -22.56 0.15
CA VAL A 394 19.30 -21.61 1.09
C VAL A 394 20.40 -20.96 1.95
N ARG A 395 21.32 -21.76 2.53
CA ARG A 395 22.48 -21.23 3.27
C ARG A 395 23.38 -20.34 2.40
N ALA A 396 23.65 -20.76 1.16
CA ALA A 396 24.44 -19.95 0.24
C ALA A 396 23.78 -18.60 -0.09
N LEU A 397 22.45 -18.58 -0.26
CA LEU A 397 21.71 -17.33 -0.50
C LEU A 397 21.64 -16.43 0.73
N LEU A 398 21.54 -16.99 1.93
CA LEU A 398 21.65 -16.24 3.18
C LEU A 398 23.03 -15.59 3.30
N ALA A 399 24.12 -16.34 3.07
CA ALA A 399 25.45 -15.77 3.03
C ALA A 399 25.59 -14.69 1.95
N ALA A 400 24.98 -14.91 0.78
CA ALA A 400 24.97 -13.93 -0.29
C ALA A 400 24.15 -12.67 0.06
N ALA A 401 23.16 -12.76 0.96
CA ALA A 401 22.44 -11.62 1.51
C ALA A 401 23.31 -10.83 2.49
N ASP A 402 24.10 -11.51 3.32
CA ASP A 402 25.06 -10.86 4.22
C ASP A 402 26.17 -10.15 3.43
N GLU A 403 26.61 -10.72 2.30
CA GLU A 403 27.52 -10.06 1.38
C GLU A 403 26.88 -8.86 0.66
N MET A 404 25.59 -8.93 0.28
CA MET A 404 24.88 -7.78 -0.29
C MET A 404 24.90 -6.58 0.64
N LEU A 405 24.80 -6.78 1.95
CA LEU A 405 24.88 -5.70 2.93
C LEU A 405 26.26 -5.04 2.95
N LYS A 406 27.33 -5.77 2.65
CA LYS A 406 28.71 -5.27 2.57
C LYS A 406 29.03 -4.61 1.23
N GLN A 407 28.23 -4.85 0.19
CA GLN A 407 28.43 -4.23 -1.12
C GLN A 407 28.10 -2.74 -1.07
N ARG A 408 28.80 -1.97 -1.91
CA ARG A 408 28.52 -0.56 -2.16
C ARG A 408 27.10 -0.43 -2.71
N ASN A 409 26.35 0.54 -2.20
CA ASN A 409 24.98 0.75 -2.63
C ASN A 409 24.93 1.21 -4.08
N VAL A 410 23.97 0.68 -4.84
CA VAL A 410 23.75 1.05 -6.24
C VAL A 410 22.56 1.98 -6.31
N GLU A 411 22.79 3.17 -6.86
CA GLU A 411 21.76 4.16 -7.13
C GLU A 411 21.45 4.13 -8.63
N SER A 412 20.17 4.10 -8.97
CA SER A 412 19.72 4.23 -10.35
C SER A 412 19.67 5.71 -10.72
N VAL A 413 20.22 6.07 -11.88
CA VAL A 413 20.16 7.42 -12.42
C VAL A 413 19.58 7.36 -13.82
N LEU A 414 18.46 8.06 -13.98
CA LEU A 414 17.71 8.07 -15.23
C LEU A 414 18.62 8.47 -16.40
N PHE A 415 18.68 7.62 -17.43
CA PHE A 415 19.53 7.72 -18.63
C PHE A 415 21.05 7.62 -18.42
N GLU A 416 21.56 7.65 -17.19
CA GLU A 416 22.97 7.41 -16.86
C GLU A 416 23.24 5.96 -16.39
N GLY A 417 22.18 5.16 -16.23
CA GLY A 417 22.28 3.78 -15.78
C GLY A 417 22.46 3.66 -14.27
N ARG A 418 23.25 2.67 -13.84
CA ARG A 418 23.49 2.38 -12.42
C ARG A 418 24.80 3.00 -11.96
N ARG A 419 24.77 3.74 -10.85
CA ARG A 419 25.95 4.36 -10.22
C ARG A 419 26.23 3.69 -8.88
N VAL A 420 27.48 3.30 -8.67
CA VAL A 420 27.94 2.72 -7.40
C VAL A 420 28.29 3.86 -6.44
N GLY A 421 27.52 3.98 -5.35
CA GLY A 421 27.74 4.96 -4.29
C GLY A 421 28.96 4.65 -3.43
N GLU A 422 29.38 5.56 -2.55
CA GLU A 422 30.56 5.39 -1.69
C GLU A 422 30.31 4.47 -0.49
N GLN A 423 29.11 4.55 0.07
CA GLN A 423 28.71 3.79 1.24
C GLN A 423 28.16 2.41 0.88
N THR A 424 28.34 1.47 1.79
CA THR A 424 27.74 0.13 1.72
C THR A 424 26.24 0.16 2.00
N ASN A 425 25.54 -0.90 1.59
CA ASN A 425 24.13 -1.07 1.90
C ASN A 425 23.87 -1.10 3.42
N ALA A 426 24.74 -1.73 4.21
CA ALA A 426 24.68 -1.76 5.67
C ALA A 426 24.84 -0.36 6.27
N GLU A 427 25.84 0.41 5.83
CA GLU A 427 26.06 1.77 6.33
C GLU A 427 24.88 2.69 6.02
N LYS A 428 24.28 2.56 4.84
CA LYS A 428 23.07 3.32 4.48
C LYS A 428 21.85 2.91 5.32
N LEU A 429 21.68 1.62 5.60
CA LEU A 429 20.61 1.14 6.48
C LEU A 429 20.82 1.61 7.93
N ASP A 430 22.05 1.57 8.44
CA ASP A 430 22.41 2.08 9.77
C ASP A 430 22.16 3.59 9.87
N TRP A 431 22.54 4.35 8.84
CA TRP A 431 22.23 5.78 8.75
C TRP A 431 20.71 6.03 8.73
N PHE A 432 19.95 5.26 7.94
CA PHE A 432 18.50 5.40 7.86
C PHE A 432 17.82 5.06 9.19
N ALA A 433 18.26 4.01 9.88
CA ALA A 433 17.80 3.66 11.22
C ALA A 433 18.07 4.77 12.24
N ALA A 434 19.22 5.44 12.14
CA ALA A 434 19.51 6.61 12.97
C ALA A 434 18.55 7.78 12.68
N GLN A 435 18.24 8.06 11.41
CA GLN A 435 17.25 9.10 11.04
C GLN A 435 15.85 8.78 11.60
N LEU A 436 15.43 7.51 11.53
CA LEU A 436 14.17 7.03 12.12
C LEU A 436 14.15 7.20 13.64
N GLY A 437 15.24 6.85 14.32
CA GLY A 437 15.36 7.03 15.78
C GLY A 437 15.31 8.49 16.22
N LEU A 438 15.92 9.40 15.45
CA LEU A 438 15.83 10.85 15.71
C LEU A 438 14.39 11.35 15.59
N LYS A 439 13.66 10.91 14.56
CA LYS A 439 12.24 11.24 14.36
C LYS A 439 11.39 10.70 15.51
N ASP A 440 11.53 9.44 15.88
CA ASP A 440 10.72 8.83 16.95
C ASP A 440 10.90 9.58 18.29
N ARG A 441 12.15 9.92 18.64
CA ARG A 441 12.44 10.76 19.81
C ARG A 441 11.79 12.13 19.72
N ALA A 442 11.81 12.77 18.55
CA ALA A 442 11.14 14.05 18.35
C ALA A 442 9.62 13.92 18.51
N HIS A 443 9.01 12.87 17.97
CA HIS A 443 7.59 12.60 18.07
C HIS A 443 7.16 12.34 19.53
N ARG A 444 7.90 11.49 20.26
CA ARG A 444 7.65 11.23 21.69
C ARG A 444 7.78 12.49 22.55
N ARG A 445 8.73 13.38 22.25
CA ARG A 445 8.85 14.68 22.95
C ARG A 445 7.64 15.60 22.71
N VAL A 446 7.15 15.66 21.47
CA VAL A 446 5.95 16.44 21.13
C VAL A 446 4.72 15.86 21.84
N GLN A 447 4.56 14.52 21.87
CA GLN A 447 3.47 13.87 22.59
C GLN A 447 3.55 14.07 24.10
N ALA A 448 4.74 13.95 24.69
CA ALA A 448 4.95 14.20 26.13
C ALA A 448 4.63 15.66 26.50
N GLY A 449 5.10 16.62 25.70
CA GLY A 449 4.78 18.04 25.91
C GLY A 449 3.30 18.36 25.72
N ALA A 450 2.60 17.69 24.78
CA ALA A 450 1.16 17.82 24.63
C ALA A 450 0.39 17.21 25.81
N ALA A 451 0.81 16.06 26.33
CA ALA A 451 0.22 15.42 27.51
C ALA A 451 0.44 16.27 28.76
N GLU A 452 1.61 16.88 28.93
CA GLU A 452 1.93 17.80 30.01
C GLU A 452 1.10 19.10 29.90
N ALA A 453 0.93 19.65 28.69
CA ALA A 453 0.06 20.80 28.45
C ALA A 453 -1.42 20.51 28.73
N VAL A 454 -1.91 19.30 28.42
CA VAL A 454 -3.27 18.85 28.76
C VAL A 454 -3.40 18.65 30.27
N GLY A 455 -2.42 18.03 30.92
CA GLY A 455 -2.38 17.85 32.37
C GLY A 455 -2.30 19.17 33.15
N ALA A 456 -1.52 20.14 32.66
CA ALA A 456 -1.48 21.50 33.19
C ALA A 456 -2.76 22.29 32.88
N GLY A 457 -3.37 22.09 31.71
CA GLY A 457 -4.67 22.67 31.38
C GLY A 457 -5.81 22.18 32.29
N LEU A 458 -5.70 20.96 32.82
CA LEU A 458 -6.62 20.40 33.82
C LEU A 458 -6.38 20.95 35.24
N SER A 459 -5.15 21.36 35.59
CA SER A 459 -4.84 21.96 36.89
C SER A 459 -5.16 23.46 37.00
N TRP A 460 -5.42 24.11 35.87
CA TRP A 460 -5.84 25.52 35.77
C TRP A 460 -7.32 25.68 35.42
N TRP A 461 -8.18 24.74 35.81
CA TRP A 461 -9.63 25.00 35.83
C TRP A 461 -9.91 25.96 36.99
N PRO A 462 -10.22 27.24 36.75
CA PRO A 462 -10.45 28.17 37.85
C PRO A 462 -11.78 27.77 38.51
N TRP A 463 -11.80 27.70 39.83
CA TRP A 463 -12.99 27.44 40.65
C TRP A 463 -14.20 28.31 40.26
N THR A 464 -13.95 29.47 39.63
CA THR A 464 -14.98 30.36 39.09
C THR A 464 -15.81 29.75 37.96
N ARG A 465 -15.27 28.83 37.13
CA ARG A 465 -16.05 28.15 36.08
C ARG A 465 -16.90 26.99 36.60
N LEU A 466 -16.43 26.26 37.62
CA LEU A 466 -17.23 25.28 38.36
C LEU A 466 -18.39 25.95 39.11
N TYR A 467 -18.16 27.15 39.65
CA TYR A 467 -19.21 27.97 40.26
C TYR A 467 -20.23 28.48 39.22
N VAL A 468 -19.77 28.90 38.05
CA VAL A 468 -20.68 29.29 36.96
C VAL A 468 -21.49 28.09 36.46
N LEU A 469 -20.88 26.91 36.31
CA LEU A 469 -21.59 25.70 35.90
C LEU A 469 -22.61 25.23 36.96
N SER A 470 -22.28 25.33 38.26
CA SER A 470 -23.21 25.01 39.35
C SER A 470 -24.36 26.01 39.46
N VAL A 471 -24.11 27.30 39.20
CA VAL A 471 -25.15 28.33 39.11
C VAL A 471 -26.05 28.10 37.90
N PHE A 472 -25.52 27.72 36.74
CA PHE A 472 -26.31 27.39 35.55
C PHE A 472 -27.14 26.11 35.73
N LEU A 473 -26.59 25.06 36.34
CA LEU A 473 -27.33 23.84 36.69
C LEU A 473 -28.42 24.12 37.75
N GLY A 474 -28.13 24.98 38.73
CA GLY A 474 -29.11 25.44 39.72
C GLY A 474 -30.24 26.28 39.12
N LEU A 475 -29.94 27.16 38.17
CA LEU A 475 -30.92 27.94 37.42
C LEU A 475 -31.78 27.05 36.51
N ALA A 476 -31.18 26.07 35.82
CA ALA A 476 -31.92 25.11 34.99
C ALA A 476 -32.87 24.23 35.82
N ALA A 477 -32.41 23.76 37.00
CA ALA A 477 -33.26 23.03 37.95
C ALA A 477 -34.38 23.91 38.51
N GLY A 478 -34.11 25.19 38.80
CA GLY A 478 -35.11 26.17 39.26
C GLY A 478 -36.18 26.50 38.20
N ILE A 479 -35.79 26.59 36.93
CA ILE A 479 -36.73 26.83 35.81
C ILE A 479 -37.62 25.60 35.58
N LEU A 480 -37.08 24.39 35.71
CA LEU A 480 -37.84 23.15 35.62
C LEU A 480 -38.82 22.99 36.80
N LEU A 481 -38.40 23.33 38.03
CA LEU A 481 -39.27 23.31 39.22
C LEU A 481 -40.38 24.36 39.13
N HIS A 482 -40.06 25.57 38.66
CA HIS A 482 -41.05 26.63 38.48
C HIS A 482 -42.09 26.25 37.42
N SER A 483 -41.66 25.63 36.31
CA SER A 483 -42.55 25.14 35.24
C SER A 483 -43.46 23.99 35.70
N PHE A 484 -42.99 23.17 36.66
CA PHE A 484 -43.79 22.10 37.27
C PHE A 484 -44.87 22.67 38.21
N PHE A 485 -44.57 23.72 38.98
CA PHE A 485 -45.54 24.36 39.88
C PHE A 485 -46.55 25.29 39.18
N THR A 486 -46.19 25.95 38.08
CA THR A 486 -47.16 26.73 37.28
C THR A 486 -48.14 25.86 36.51
N ARG A 487 -47.75 24.63 36.12
CA ARG A 487 -48.70 23.66 35.52
C ARG A 487 -49.74 23.11 36.50
N GLN A 488 -49.47 23.07 37.81
CA GLN A 488 -50.47 22.63 38.80
C GLN A 488 -51.50 23.70 39.17
N ARG A 489 -51.26 24.99 38.88
CA ARG A 489 -52.19 26.09 39.24
C ARG A 489 -53.27 26.41 38.19
N VAL A 490 -53.26 25.77 37.02
CA VAL A 490 -54.23 26.04 35.93
C VAL A 490 -55.40 25.04 35.91
N MET A 491 -55.43 24.03 36.77
CA MET A 491 -56.52 23.05 36.86
C MET A 491 -57.26 23.16 38.19
N ALA A 492 -58.05 24.23 38.38
CA ALA A 492 -59.04 24.29 39.46
C ALA A 492 -60.17 25.27 39.12
N VAL A 493 -61.31 24.75 38.62
CA VAL A 493 -62.62 25.44 38.58
C VAL A 493 -63.70 24.43 39.03
N PRO A 494 -64.74 24.82 39.79
CA PRO A 494 -65.50 23.90 40.65
C PRO A 494 -66.94 23.55 40.19
N ILE A 495 -67.32 22.29 40.46
CA ILE A 495 -68.58 21.67 40.94
C ILE A 495 -69.96 22.24 40.50
N ARG A 496 -70.81 21.37 39.89
CA ARG A 496 -72.21 21.08 40.34
C ARG A 496 -72.82 19.78 39.76
N GLN A 497 -73.71 19.19 40.56
CA GLN A 497 -74.39 17.87 40.54
C GLN A 497 -75.28 17.59 39.30
N CYS A 498 -75.50 16.31 38.94
CA CYS A 498 -76.76 15.56 39.17
C CYS A 498 -76.81 14.12 38.55
N SER A 499 -77.06 13.12 39.41
CA SER A 499 -77.98 11.95 39.27
C SER A 499 -77.78 10.82 38.23
N ARG A 500 -77.71 9.58 38.78
CA ARG A 500 -78.34 8.27 38.37
C ARG A 500 -78.00 7.71 36.98
N LYS A 501 -77.73 6.42 36.73
CA LYS A 501 -78.03 5.09 37.32
C LYS A 501 -77.03 4.10 36.68
N GLN A 502 -76.48 3.09 37.39
CA GLN A 502 -76.82 1.65 37.25
C GLN A 502 -77.05 1.18 35.80
N ASP A 503 -76.49 0.09 35.29
CA ASP A 503 -75.84 -1.09 35.87
C ASP A 503 -75.25 -1.93 34.71
N GLN A 504 -74.22 -2.74 35.04
CA GLN A 504 -73.91 -4.08 34.48
C GLN A 504 -73.62 -4.26 32.96
N ALA A 505 -72.90 -5.28 32.49
CA ALA A 505 -71.88 -6.21 32.97
C ALA A 505 -71.56 -7.16 31.78
N LEU A 506 -70.43 -7.88 31.90
CA LEU A 506 -70.03 -9.13 31.22
C LEU A 506 -69.39 -8.99 29.83
N PHE A 507 -68.29 -9.64 29.41
CA PHE A 507 -67.36 -10.74 29.78
C PHE A 507 -67.23 -11.75 28.62
N TYR A 508 -66.02 -12.31 28.50
CA TYR A 508 -65.49 -13.43 27.67
C TYR A 508 -64.88 -13.06 26.29
N ASP A 509 -63.56 -13.21 26.04
CA ASP A 509 -62.65 -14.40 25.95
C ASP A 509 -63.17 -15.45 24.93
N THR A 510 -62.43 -16.10 24.00
CA THR A 510 -60.98 -16.41 23.82
C THR A 510 -60.74 -17.16 22.48
N HIS A 511 -59.48 -17.15 22.00
CA HIS A 511 -58.68 -18.23 21.36
C HIS A 511 -58.80 -18.75 19.89
N ASP A 512 -57.60 -19.11 19.38
CA ASP A 512 -57.18 -20.18 18.41
C ASP A 512 -57.37 -19.98 16.89
N SER A 513 -56.63 -20.64 15.96
CA SER A 513 -55.27 -21.26 15.85
C SER A 513 -55.05 -21.65 14.34
N GLU A 514 -53.78 -21.82 13.95
CA GLU A 514 -53.20 -22.72 12.92
C GLU A 514 -53.74 -22.90 11.45
N SER A 515 -52.77 -22.85 10.50
CA SER A 515 -52.41 -23.93 9.53
C SER A 515 -52.40 -23.65 8.00
N THR A 516 -51.23 -24.00 7.41
CA THR A 516 -50.95 -24.55 6.06
C THR A 516 -51.00 -23.68 4.79
N ASN A 517 -49.83 -23.51 4.17
CA ASN A 517 -49.62 -22.99 2.81
C ASN A 517 -49.19 -24.13 1.87
N LYS A 518 -49.83 -24.23 0.70
CA LYS A 518 -49.45 -25.07 -0.45
C LYS A 518 -48.91 -24.19 -1.57
N LEU A 519 -47.89 -24.73 -2.25
CA LEU A 519 -47.31 -24.34 -3.55
C LEU A 519 -48.24 -23.57 -4.51
N LEU A 520 -47.73 -22.50 -5.14
CA LEU A 520 -47.66 -22.41 -6.60
C LEU A 520 -46.70 -21.30 -7.08
N VAL A 521 -45.94 -21.67 -8.11
CA VAL A 521 -45.03 -20.84 -8.90
C VAL A 521 -45.83 -19.89 -9.81
N GLN A 522 -45.52 -18.60 -9.83
CA GLN A 522 -45.56 -17.82 -11.07
C GLN A 522 -44.75 -16.52 -10.99
N GLN A 523 -43.85 -16.38 -11.97
CA GLN A 523 -43.07 -15.18 -12.29
C GLN A 523 -43.97 -13.95 -12.50
N ARG A 524 -43.50 -12.78 -12.05
CA ARG A 524 -43.62 -11.52 -12.81
C ARG A 524 -42.60 -10.48 -12.34
N HIS A 525 -42.10 -9.76 -13.34
CA HIS A 525 -41.03 -8.77 -13.35
C HIS A 525 -41.21 -7.59 -12.39
N CYS A 526 -40.09 -7.13 -11.81
CA CYS A 526 -39.84 -5.71 -11.53
C CYS A 526 -38.35 -5.38 -11.78
N CYS A 527 -38.12 -4.22 -12.39
CA CYS A 527 -36.85 -3.65 -12.86
C CYS A 527 -35.74 -3.56 -11.81
N PRO A 528 -34.45 -3.58 -12.20
CA PRO A 528 -33.39 -3.07 -11.36
C PRO A 528 -33.28 -1.53 -11.52
N VAL A 529 -33.36 -0.85 -10.39
CA VAL A 529 -33.01 0.57 -10.25
C VAL A 529 -31.49 0.68 -10.41
N SER A 530 -31.05 1.46 -11.41
CA SER A 530 -29.66 1.83 -11.59
C SER A 530 -29.23 2.77 -10.46
N VAL A 531 -28.35 2.29 -9.58
CA VAL A 531 -27.59 3.17 -8.69
C VAL A 531 -26.27 3.46 -9.37
N GLN A 532 -26.11 4.69 -9.85
CA GLN A 532 -24.87 5.23 -10.36
C GLN A 532 -23.84 5.30 -9.22
N THR A 533 -22.77 4.53 -9.34
CA THR A 533 -21.54 4.71 -8.56
C THR A 533 -20.62 5.70 -9.27
N PRO A 534 -19.99 6.66 -8.58
CA PRO A 534 -19.04 7.57 -9.19
C PRO A 534 -17.73 6.85 -9.52
N HIS A 535 -17.40 6.79 -10.81
CA HIS A 535 -16.11 6.32 -11.31
C HIS A 535 -14.99 7.29 -10.91
N TRP A 536 -14.04 6.84 -10.11
CA TRP A 536 -12.72 7.44 -10.04
C TRP A 536 -11.89 6.90 -11.21
N LYS A 537 -11.68 7.74 -12.23
CA LYS A 537 -10.68 7.47 -13.28
C LYS A 537 -9.31 7.60 -12.66
N ALA A 538 -8.64 6.48 -12.42
CA ALA A 538 -7.20 6.45 -12.20
C ALA A 538 -6.51 6.93 -13.50
N ALA A 539 -5.88 8.10 -13.44
CA ALA A 539 -4.99 8.57 -14.49
C ALA A 539 -3.73 7.70 -14.47
N VAL A 540 -3.62 6.79 -15.43
CA VAL A 540 -2.38 6.08 -15.76
C VAL A 540 -1.55 7.02 -16.62
N PHE A 541 -0.42 7.51 -16.10
CA PHE A 541 0.63 8.07 -16.94
C PHE A 541 1.60 6.93 -17.29
N MET A 542 1.72 6.67 -18.60
CA MET A 542 2.79 5.86 -19.20
C MET A 542 4.13 6.60 -19.15
#